data_AF-A0A286E0Q3-F1
#
_entry.id   AF-A0A286E0Q3-F1
#
_cell.length_a   1.000
_cell.length_b   1.000
_cell.length_c   1.000
_cell.angle_alpha   90.00
_cell.angle_beta   90.00
_cell.angle_gamma   90.00
#
_symmetry.space_group_name_H-M   'P 1'
#
loop_
_entity.id
_entity.type
_entity.pdbx_description
1 polymer ?
#
loop_
_entity_poly.entity_id
_entity_poly.type
_entity_poly.pdbx_seq_one_letter_code
_entity_poly.pdbx_strand_id
1 'polypeptide(L)'
;MFDLRISFTTEAAESAERMAPHRKKLLERGLAKLAQDPYHKASAPVGTHEDNRKAQVAPGILIEYLIGQGLMVVVVVTVFDEDLFLV
;
A
#
# COMPACT_ATOMS: atom_id res chain seq x y z
N MET A 1 -12.76 -1.40 -14.55
CA MET A 1 -12.57 -0.80 -13.21
C MET A 1 -12.79 -1.91 -12.21
N PHE A 2 -11.83 -2.14 -11.32
CA PHE A 2 -11.98 -3.13 -10.25
C PHE A 2 -12.80 -2.53 -9.11
N ASP A 3 -13.33 -3.38 -8.24
CA ASP A 3 -13.93 -2.98 -6.96
C ASP A 3 -13.43 -3.95 -5.88
N LEU A 4 -12.14 -3.79 -5.54
CA LEU A 4 -11.48 -4.68 -4.60
C LEU A 4 -11.77 -4.27 -3.17
N ARG A 5 -12.16 -5.24 -2.34
CA ARG A 5 -12.12 -5.06 -0.89
C ARG A 5 -10.67 -4.95 -0.44
N ILE A 6 -10.40 -4.10 0.54
CA ILE A 6 -9.05 -3.91 1.08
C ILE A 6 -8.97 -4.62 2.43
N SER A 7 -7.94 -5.43 2.61
CA SER A 7 -7.56 -5.96 3.92
C SER A 7 -6.08 -5.71 4.20
N PHE A 8 -5.69 -5.85 5.45
CA PHE A 8 -4.31 -5.71 5.90
C PHE A 8 -3.89 -7.02 6.59
N THR A 9 -2.62 -7.38 6.44
CA THR A 9 -1.97 -8.25 7.42
C THR A 9 -1.86 -7.54 8.76
N THR A 10 -1.64 -8.29 9.84
CA THR A 10 -1.50 -7.71 11.19
C THR A 10 -0.38 -6.66 11.24
N GLU A 11 0.78 -6.97 10.67
CA GLU A 11 1.96 -6.09 10.67
C GLU A 11 1.71 -4.80 9.87
N ALA A 12 0.99 -4.90 8.74
CA ALA A 12 0.61 -3.76 7.92
C ALA A 12 -0.42 -2.86 8.63
N ALA A 13 -1.39 -3.47 9.33
CA ALA A 13 -2.38 -2.75 10.13
C ALA A 13 -1.71 -1.97 11.26
N GLU A 14 -0.82 -2.62 12.03
CA GLU A 14 -0.07 -1.95 13.10
C GLU A 14 0.77 -0.78 12.58
N SER A 15 1.41 -0.95 11.43
CA SER A 15 2.21 0.10 10.79
C SER A 15 1.34 1.28 10.35
N ALA A 16 0.16 1.02 9.78
CA ALA A 16 -0.81 2.05 9.44
C ALA A 16 -1.36 2.77 10.69
N GLU A 17 -1.61 2.04 11.77
CA GLU A 17 -2.13 2.58 13.03
C GLU A 17 -1.16 3.53 13.73
N ARG A 18 0.15 3.31 13.62
CA ARG A 18 1.18 4.20 14.19
C ARG A 18 1.33 5.53 13.45
N MET A 19 0.77 5.66 12.25
CA MET A 19 0.89 6.89 11.46
C MET A 19 0.12 8.07 12.06
N ALA A 20 0.67 9.27 11.86
CA ALA A 20 -0.05 10.50 12.13
C ALA A 20 -1.37 10.56 11.31
N PRO A 21 -2.45 11.17 11.85
CA PRO A 21 -3.77 11.15 11.20
C PRO A 21 -3.78 11.67 9.75
N HIS A 22 -2.95 12.66 9.43
CA HIS A 22 -2.86 13.19 8.07
C HIS A 22 -2.25 12.16 7.09
N ARG A 23 -1.27 11.36 7.53
CA ARG A 23 -0.67 10.29 6.72
C ARG A 23 -1.63 9.13 6.51
N LYS A 24 -2.43 8.78 7.54
CA LYS A 24 -3.50 7.78 7.41
C LYS A 24 -4.47 8.12 6.28
N LYS A 25 -4.94 9.38 6.23
CA LYS A 25 -5.83 9.86 5.15
C LYS A 25 -5.17 9.77 3.77
N LEU A 26 -3.87 10.04 3.67
CA LEU A 26 -3.13 9.90 2.41
C LEU A 26 -3.03 8.44 1.97
N LEU A 27 -2.73 7.54 2.89
CA LEU A 27 -2.72 6.09 2.67
C LEU A 27 -4.10 5.60 2.18
N GLU A 28 -5.18 5.93 2.90
CA GLU A 28 -6.56 5.56 2.54
C GLU A 28 -6.93 6.02 1.12
N ARG A 29 -6.60 7.27 0.78
CA ARG A 29 -6.87 7.82 -0.56
C ARG A 29 -6.08 7.08 -1.65
N GLY A 30 -4.83 6.72 -1.38
CA GLY A 30 -4.02 5.95 -2.32
C GLY A 30 -4.54 4.53 -2.50
N LEU A 31 -4.93 3.86 -1.40
CA LEU A 31 -5.53 2.54 -1.43
C LEU A 31 -6.87 2.52 -2.18
N ALA A 32 -7.71 3.54 -2.01
CA ALA A 32 -8.97 3.65 -2.75
C ALA A 32 -8.76 3.73 -4.27
N LYS A 33 -7.69 4.40 -4.73
CA LYS A 33 -7.32 4.42 -6.15
C LYS A 33 -6.84 3.04 -6.62
N LEU A 34 -6.00 2.38 -5.84
CA LEU A 34 -5.51 1.04 -6.18
C LEU A 34 -6.62 -0.02 -6.15
N ALA A 35 -7.62 0.10 -5.29
CA ALA A 35 -8.78 -0.80 -5.30
C ALA A 35 -9.57 -0.73 -6.62
N GLN A 36 -9.53 0.41 -7.31
CA GLN A 36 -10.19 0.64 -8.61
C GLN A 36 -9.28 0.30 -9.80
N ASP A 37 -7.97 0.53 -9.65
CA ASP A 37 -6.94 0.27 -10.64
C ASP A 37 -5.67 -0.29 -9.97
N PRO A 38 -5.64 -1.61 -9.65
CA PRO A 38 -4.54 -2.22 -8.92
C PRO A 38 -3.29 -2.40 -9.79
N TYR A 39 -3.40 -2.18 -11.10
CA TYR A 39 -2.32 -2.21 -12.08
C TYR A 39 -1.90 -0.81 -12.54
N HIS A 40 -2.33 0.23 -11.80
CA HIS A 40 -1.99 1.62 -12.08
C HIS A 40 -0.49 1.81 -12.31
N LYS A 41 -0.10 2.75 -13.17
CA LYS A 41 1.32 3.03 -13.52
C LYS A 41 2.27 3.33 -12.36
N ALA A 42 1.74 3.64 -11.18
CA ALA A 42 2.51 3.84 -9.95
C ALA A 42 2.77 2.54 -9.16
N SER A 43 2.27 1.42 -9.69
CA SER A 43 2.40 0.08 -9.14
C SER A 43 3.27 -0.77 -10.04
N ALA A 44 4.19 -1.53 -9.43
CA ALA A 44 5.07 -2.45 -10.13
C ALA A 44 4.96 -3.87 -9.55
N PRO A 45 5.10 -4.92 -10.38
CA PRO A 45 5.15 -6.29 -9.89
C PRO A 45 6.39 -6.50 -9.00
N VAL A 46 6.25 -7.43 -8.05
CA VAL A 46 7.31 -7.87 -7.13
C VAL A 46 7.56 -9.35 -7.38
N GLY A 47 8.80 -9.70 -7.71
CA GLY A 47 9.16 -11.07 -8.05
C GLY A 47 8.55 -11.52 -9.39
N THR A 48 8.09 -12.77 -9.45
CA THR A 48 7.62 -13.42 -10.69
C THR A 48 6.10 -13.44 -10.85
N HIS A 49 5.34 -12.99 -9.85
CA HIS A 49 3.87 -13.00 -9.86
C HIS A 49 3.34 -11.60 -10.10
N GLU A 50 2.56 -11.40 -11.18
CA GLU A 50 2.01 -10.07 -11.53
C GLU A 50 1.04 -9.51 -10.49
N ASP A 51 0.37 -10.39 -9.74
CA ASP A 51 -0.57 -10.02 -8.67
C ASP A 51 0.14 -9.62 -7.37
N ASN A 52 1.44 -9.86 -7.25
CA ASN A 52 2.25 -9.40 -6.12
C ASN A 52 2.87 -8.07 -6.51
N ARG A 53 2.52 -6.99 -5.81
CA ARG A 53 2.78 -5.64 -6.30
C ARG A 53 3.24 -4.73 -5.20
N LYS A 54 3.96 -3.68 -5.59
CA LYS A 54 4.33 -2.56 -4.72
C LYS A 54 3.95 -1.24 -5.36
N ALA A 55 3.54 -0.28 -4.54
CA ALA A 55 3.17 1.04 -5.01
C ALA A 55 3.48 2.13 -4.00
N GLN A 56 3.97 3.27 -4.48
CA GLN A 56 4.04 4.48 -3.67
C GLN A 56 2.67 5.17 -3.69
N VAL A 57 1.90 5.00 -2.61
CA VAL A 57 0.51 5.48 -2.50
C VAL A 57 0.43 6.95 -2.08
N ALA A 58 1.49 7.46 -1.46
CA ALA A 58 1.67 8.86 -1.12
C ALA A 58 3.18 9.17 -0.97
N PRO A 59 3.58 10.46 -0.95
CA PRO A 59 4.95 10.83 -0.58
C PRO A 59 5.34 10.19 0.76
N GLY A 60 6.49 9.51 0.78
CA GLY A 60 6.98 8.80 1.96
C GLY A 60 6.15 7.59 2.42
N ILE A 61 5.18 7.10 1.64
CA ILE A 61 4.39 5.90 1.98
C ILE A 61 4.41 4.91 0.82
N LEU A 62 5.13 3.80 1.02
CA LEU A 62 5.19 2.66 0.12
C LEU A 62 4.39 1.50 0.70
N ILE A 63 3.68 0.77 -0.14
CA ILE A 63 3.02 -0.46 0.25
C ILE A 63 3.45 -1.62 -0.65
N GLU A 64 3.37 -2.82 -0.11
CA GLU A 64 3.31 -4.06 -0.88
C GLU A 64 1.95 -4.71 -0.68
N TYR A 65 1.37 -5.25 -1.74
CA TYR A 65 0.04 -5.84 -1.74
C TYR A 65 -0.09 -6.99 -2.72
N LEU A 66 -1.07 -7.85 -2.45
CA LEU A 66 -1.46 -9.00 -3.25
C LEU A 66 -2.88 -8.79 -3.77
N ILE A 67 -3.15 -9.24 -5.00
CA ILE A 67 -4.48 -9.20 -5.60
C ILE A 67 -5.00 -10.63 -5.75
N GLY A 68 -6.25 -10.88 -5.37
CA GLY A 68 -6.90 -12.17 -5.64
C GLY A 68 -8.35 -12.21 -5.18
N GLN A 69 -9.22 -12.91 -5.92
CA GLN A 69 -10.62 -13.15 -5.55
C GLN A 69 -11.42 -11.92 -5.10
N GLY A 70 -11.22 -10.76 -5.75
CA GLY A 70 -11.91 -9.51 -5.39
C GLY A 70 -11.37 -8.84 -4.12
N LEU A 71 -10.18 -9.22 -3.67
CA LEU A 71 -9.49 -8.69 -2.50
C LEU A 71 -8.13 -8.12 -2.91
N MET A 72 -7.77 -6.99 -2.32
CA MET A 72 -6.42 -6.46 -2.26
C MET A 72 -5.93 -6.58 -0.81
N VAL A 73 -4.93 -7.41 -0.58
CA VAL A 73 -4.33 -7.60 0.75
C VAL A 73 -3.06 -6.76 0.84
N VAL A 74 -3.06 -5.73 1.68
CA VAL A 74 -1.85 -4.95 2.00
C VAL A 74 -1.00 -5.77 2.96
N VAL A 75 0.19 -6.15 2.52
CA VAL A 75 1.10 -7.05 3.26
C VAL A 75 2.15 -6.26 4.02
N VAL A 76 2.62 -5.15 3.45
CA VAL A 76 3.63 -4.28 4.06
C VAL A 76 3.21 -2.83 3.87
N VAL A 77 3.43 -2.02 4.91
CA VAL A 77 3.33 -0.57 4.83
C VAL A 77 4.64 0.02 5.34
N THR A 78 5.42 0.62 4.44
CA THR A 78 6.68 1.28 4.76
C THR A 78 6.48 2.78 4.76
N VAL A 79 6.79 3.38 5.91
CA VAL A 79 6.85 4.82 6.09
C VAL A 79 8.32 5.23 6.02
N PHE A 80 8.65 6.07 5.04
CA PHE A 80 9.92 6.75 5.02
C PHE A 80 9.75 8.07 5.78
N ASP A 81 10.54 8.23 6.85
CA ASP A 81 10.75 9.51 7.50
C ASP A 81 12.10 10.05 7.02
N GLU A 82 12.12 11.32 6.61
CA GLU A 82 13.35 12.01 6.19
C GLU A 82 14.34 12.23 7.36
N ASP A 83 13.97 11.87 8.60
CA ASP A 83 14.78 12.10 9.80
C ASP A 83 15.52 10.85 10.32
N LEU A 84 15.31 9.68 9.71
CA LEU A 84 15.96 8.40 10.09
C LEU A 84 17.02 8.00 9.07
N PHE A 85 17.97 8.90 8.81
CA PHE A 85 19.22 8.52 8.17
C PHE A 85 20.19 8.01 9.22
N LEU A 86 20.87 6.89 8.94
CA LEU A 86 22.13 6.56 9.59
C LEU A 86 23.19 7.53 9.02
N VAL A 87 23.21 8.77 9.53
CA VAL A 87 24.32 9.71 9.35
C VAL A 87 25.32 9.56 10.48
#